data_AF-A0A820A4G9-F1
#
_entry.id   AF-A0A820A4G9-F1
#
_cell.length_a   1.000
_cell.length_b   1.000
_cell.length_c   1.000
_cell.angle_alpha   90.00
_cell.angle_beta   90.00
_cell.angle_gamma   90.00
#
_symmetry.space_group_name_H-M   'P 1'
#
loop_
_entity.id
_entity.type
_entity.pdbx_description
1 polymer ?
#
loop_
_entity_poly.entity_id
_entity_poly.type
_entity_poly.pdbx_seq_one_letter_code
_entity_poly.pdbx_strand_id
1 'polypeptide(L)'
;MRACEAFRNLAENAATNEVIAALINATRDKDSHVRWKACEALGELGEKAATNEVVAALLNARRDKDSYVQLGASEAFRNLAEKAATNEVVAALLNAMRDEESYVRMGACEALGELGEKAATNEVIAALLNATRDKDYHVRREACQALGNLGGKAATNEVIATLINATRDEIYGVRWRACEALGNLGAKAAANEVIAALINATRNEDSDVRWKACEALGKLGEKAATYEVIAALMNATRDADSYGRREACQALRR
;
A
#
# COMPACT_ATOMS: atom_id res chain seq x y z
N MET A 1 24.03 14.86 14.97
CA MET A 1 23.03 14.45 15.97
C MET A 1 22.39 15.64 16.69
N ARG A 2 23.14 16.53 17.35
CA ARG A 2 22.58 17.67 18.10
C ARG A 2 21.71 18.69 17.32
N ALA A 3 21.99 18.91 16.03
CA ALA A 3 21.19 19.84 15.20
C ALA A 3 19.80 19.26 14.87
N CYS A 4 19.72 17.97 14.53
CA CYS A 4 18.44 17.30 14.21
C CYS A 4 17.51 17.22 15.43
N GLU A 5 18.04 17.01 16.64
CA GLU A 5 17.24 17.07 17.87
C GLU A 5 16.75 18.49 18.18
N ALA A 6 17.58 19.51 17.95
CA ALA A 6 17.18 20.91 18.17
C ALA A 6 16.05 21.34 17.22
N PHE A 7 16.13 20.96 15.93
CA PHE A 7 15.05 21.22 14.97
C PHE A 7 13.77 20.46 15.31
N ARG A 8 13.88 19.20 15.75
CA ARG A 8 12.74 18.40 16.21
C ARG A 8 12.02 19.05 17.40
N ASN A 9 12.77 19.48 18.41
CA ASN A 9 12.21 20.15 19.58
C ASN A 9 11.55 21.49 19.23
N LEU A 10 12.06 22.22 18.24
CA LEU A 10 11.45 23.47 17.76
C LEU A 10 10.11 23.20 17.05
N ALA A 11 10.06 22.19 16.18
CA ALA A 11 8.82 21.79 15.50
C ALA A 11 7.75 21.30 16.48
N GLU A 12 8.11 20.46 17.45
CA GLU A 12 7.16 19.96 18.47
C GLU A 12 6.61 21.05 19.40
N ASN A 13 7.41 22.09 19.68
CA ASN A 13 6.95 23.26 20.45
C ASN A 13 6.05 24.19 19.62
N ALA A 14 6.19 24.18 18.29
CA ALA A 14 5.35 24.96 17.38
C ALA A 14 4.01 24.28 17.04
N ALA A 15 3.85 22.97 17.32
CA ALA A 15 2.65 22.19 17.03
C ALA A 15 1.48 22.48 18.00
N THR A 16 0.97 23.71 18.03
CA THR A 16 -0.28 24.05 18.72
C THR A 16 -1.50 23.70 17.85
N ASN A 17 -2.67 23.52 18.46
CA ASN A 17 -3.92 23.27 17.73
C ASN A 17 -4.23 24.37 16.70
N GLU A 18 -3.91 25.62 17.03
CA GLU A 18 -4.10 26.78 16.14
C GLU A 18 -3.18 26.69 14.92
N VAL A 19 -1.91 26.31 15.10
CA VAL A 19 -0.96 26.11 14.01
C VAL A 19 -1.39 24.94 13.12
N ILE A 20 -1.80 23.81 13.71
CA ILE A 20 -2.30 22.66 12.98
C ILE A 20 -3.54 23.04 12.14
N ALA A 21 -4.50 23.76 12.73
CA ALA A 21 -5.69 24.22 12.01
C ALA A 21 -5.36 25.18 10.86
N ALA A 22 -4.41 26.10 11.07
CA ALA A 22 -3.94 27.00 10.02
C ALA A 22 -3.28 26.25 8.87
N LEU A 23 -2.43 25.26 9.16
CA LEU A 23 -1.77 24.43 8.16
C LEU A 23 -2.78 23.55 7.40
N ILE A 24 -3.76 22.95 8.09
CA ILE A 24 -4.85 22.22 7.44
C ILE A 24 -5.58 23.11 6.43
N ASN A 25 -5.91 24.35 6.80
CA ASN A 25 -6.52 25.30 5.86
C ASN A 25 -5.60 25.63 4.68
N ALA A 26 -4.30 25.80 4.93
CA ALA A 26 -3.31 26.07 3.89
C ALA A 26 -3.14 24.90 2.90
N THR A 27 -3.46 23.65 3.28
CA THR A 27 -3.52 22.51 2.32
C THR A 27 -4.59 22.69 1.24
N ARG A 28 -5.48 23.67 1.37
CA ARG A 28 -6.56 23.99 0.42
C ARG A 28 -6.37 25.34 -0.28
N ASP A 29 -5.20 25.97 -0.14
CA ASP A 29 -4.91 27.25 -0.76
C ASP A 29 -4.99 27.18 -2.29
N LYS A 30 -5.28 28.30 -2.96
CA LYS A 30 -5.29 28.37 -4.44
C LYS A 30 -3.91 28.12 -5.06
N ASP A 31 -2.84 28.51 -4.34
CA ASP A 31 -1.45 28.39 -4.76
C ASP A 31 -0.89 27.01 -4.40
N SER A 32 -0.36 26.28 -5.39
CA SER A 32 0.16 24.93 -5.17
C SER A 32 1.42 24.91 -4.31
N HIS A 33 2.24 25.95 -4.34
CA HIS A 33 3.42 26.05 -3.48
C HIS A 33 3.01 26.19 -2.01
N VAL A 34 1.95 26.97 -1.73
CA VAL A 34 1.39 27.08 -0.36
C VAL A 34 0.85 25.73 0.11
N ARG A 35 0.07 25.03 -0.72
CA ARG A 35 -0.45 23.70 -0.37
C ARG A 35 0.66 22.68 -0.11
N TRP A 36 1.71 22.68 -0.94
CA TRP A 36 2.85 21.79 -0.78
C TRP A 36 3.58 22.07 0.54
N LYS A 37 3.90 23.33 0.83
CA LYS A 37 4.55 23.73 2.09
C LYS A 37 3.70 23.46 3.32
N ALA A 38 2.38 23.54 3.20
CA ALA A 38 1.47 23.14 4.27
C ALA A 38 1.57 21.64 4.56
N CYS A 39 1.60 20.78 3.54
CA CYS A 39 1.80 19.35 3.72
C CYS A 39 3.14 19.03 4.37
N GLU A 40 4.23 19.60 3.84
CA GLU A 40 5.59 19.44 4.38
C GLU A 40 5.63 19.81 5.87
N ALA A 41 5.11 20.98 6.23
CA ALA A 41 5.05 21.43 7.61
C ALA A 41 4.25 20.49 8.51
N LEU A 42 3.07 20.01 8.07
CA LEU A 42 2.26 19.04 8.83
C LEU A 42 3.05 17.75 9.12
N GLY A 43 3.85 17.25 8.18
CA GLY A 43 4.72 16.09 8.40
C GLY A 43 5.89 16.33 9.35
N GLU A 44 6.36 17.58 9.43
CA GLU A 44 7.47 17.97 10.32
C GLU A 44 7.05 18.14 11.78
N LEU A 45 5.77 18.48 12.04
CA LEU A 45 5.21 18.67 13.39
C LEU A 45 5.19 17.41 14.27
N GLY A 46 5.44 16.23 13.70
CA GLY A 46 5.60 14.97 14.44
C GLY A 46 4.29 14.45 15.06
N GLU A 47 4.38 13.78 16.21
CA GLU A 47 3.25 13.07 16.84
C GLU A 47 2.04 13.97 17.12
N LYS A 48 2.25 15.25 17.48
CA LYS A 48 1.13 16.17 17.74
C LYS A 48 0.26 16.46 16.53
N ALA A 49 0.79 16.29 15.31
CA ALA A 49 0.03 16.43 14.08
C ALA A 49 -0.66 15.13 13.63
N ALA A 50 -0.52 14.03 14.37
CA ALA A 50 -1.18 12.75 14.10
C ALA A 50 -2.69 12.75 14.45
N THR A 51 -3.44 13.74 13.96
CA THR A 51 -4.88 13.88 14.18
C THR A 51 -5.69 13.41 12.97
N ASN A 52 -6.97 13.08 13.18
CA ASN A 52 -7.88 12.67 12.10
C ASN A 52 -7.97 13.75 11.01
N GLU A 53 -7.99 15.02 11.41
CA GLU A 53 -8.14 16.17 10.54
C GLU A 53 -6.89 16.38 9.67
N VAL A 54 -5.69 16.18 10.23
CA VAL A 54 -4.43 16.21 9.46
C VAL A 54 -4.36 15.03 8.50
N VAL A 55 -4.68 13.82 8.95
CA VAL A 55 -4.73 12.63 8.09
C VAL A 55 -5.68 12.88 6.91
N ALA A 56 -6.89 13.37 7.16
CA ALA A 56 -7.84 13.70 6.11
C ALA A 56 -7.32 14.80 5.16
N ALA A 57 -6.67 15.84 5.68
CA ALA A 57 -6.08 16.91 4.87
C ALA A 57 -4.98 16.37 3.94
N LEU A 58 -4.07 15.54 4.46
CA LEU A 58 -2.99 14.93 3.68
C LEU A 58 -3.53 13.94 2.64
N LEU A 59 -4.53 13.12 2.99
CA LEU A 59 -5.18 12.22 2.03
C LEU A 59 -5.84 12.98 0.86
N ASN A 60 -6.45 14.15 1.13
CA ASN A 60 -6.96 15.03 0.07
C ASN A 60 -5.82 15.60 -0.78
N ALA A 61 -4.72 16.04 -0.16
CA ALA A 61 -3.58 16.63 -0.86
C ALA A 61 -2.82 15.64 -1.76
N ARG A 62 -2.88 14.32 -1.49
CA ARG A 62 -2.34 13.28 -2.40
C ARG A 62 -3.03 13.26 -3.77
N ARG A 63 -4.19 13.91 -3.92
CA ARG A 63 -4.93 14.02 -5.19
C ARG A 63 -4.80 15.39 -5.84
N ASP A 64 -3.96 16.25 -5.30
CA ASP A 64 -3.77 17.57 -5.85
C ASP A 64 -3.37 17.47 -7.33
N LYS A 65 -3.78 18.44 -8.15
CA LYS A 65 -3.37 18.49 -9.56
C LYS A 65 -1.85 18.71 -9.73
N ASP A 66 -1.19 19.26 -8.72
CA ASP A 66 0.22 19.56 -8.71
C ASP A 66 1.01 18.40 -8.08
N SER A 67 1.97 17.86 -8.84
CA SER A 67 2.77 16.71 -8.42
C SER A 67 3.62 16.98 -7.18
N TYR A 68 4.01 18.22 -6.91
CA TYR A 68 4.76 18.56 -5.69
C TYR A 68 3.88 18.50 -4.45
N VAL A 69 2.61 18.91 -4.56
CA VAL A 69 1.64 18.78 -3.47
C VAL A 69 1.35 17.31 -3.20
N GLN A 70 1.16 16.51 -4.25
CA GLN A 70 0.98 15.05 -4.10
C GLN A 70 2.18 14.42 -3.38
N LEU A 71 3.40 14.74 -3.83
CA LEU A 71 4.63 14.23 -3.24
C LEU A 71 4.78 14.67 -1.77
N GLY A 72 4.59 15.96 -1.48
CA GLY A 72 4.68 16.49 -0.13
C GLY A 72 3.64 15.90 0.81
N ALA A 73 2.44 15.59 0.31
CA ALA A 73 1.43 14.89 1.09
C ALA A 73 1.86 13.46 1.44
N SER A 74 2.39 12.71 0.47
CA SER A 74 2.94 11.36 0.71
C SER A 74 4.13 11.37 1.66
N GLU A 75 5.05 12.33 1.51
CA GLU A 75 6.20 12.48 2.41
C GLU A 75 5.78 12.87 3.82
N ALA A 76 4.83 13.80 3.95
CA ALA A 76 4.27 14.18 5.24
C ALA A 76 3.59 12.99 5.92
N PHE A 77 2.84 12.20 5.16
CA PHE A 77 2.21 11.00 5.66
C PHE A 77 3.24 9.99 6.15
N ARG A 78 4.30 9.74 5.37
CA ARG A 78 5.40 8.85 5.76
C ARG A 78 6.11 9.33 7.02
N ASN A 79 6.33 10.65 7.15
CA ASN A 79 6.96 11.23 8.32
C ASN A 79 6.08 11.08 9.57
N LEU A 80 4.77 11.29 9.45
CA LEU A 80 3.82 11.01 10.53
C LEU A 80 3.80 9.52 10.87
N ALA A 81 3.78 8.66 9.88
CA ALA A 81 3.84 7.21 10.03
C ALA A 81 5.13 6.71 10.72
N GLU A 82 6.29 7.24 10.37
CA GLU A 82 7.58 6.83 10.93
C GLU A 82 7.75 7.31 12.37
N LYS A 83 7.36 8.57 12.63
CA LYS A 83 7.49 9.21 13.94
C LYS A 83 6.36 8.84 14.90
N ALA A 84 5.19 8.51 14.36
CA ALA A 84 3.94 8.35 15.08
C ALA A 84 3.15 7.14 14.56
N ALA A 85 3.77 5.97 14.35
CA ALA A 85 3.05 4.68 14.24
C ALA A 85 2.37 4.32 15.59
N THR A 86 1.71 5.30 16.18
CA THR A 86 0.98 5.25 17.41
C THR A 86 -0.42 4.73 17.10
N ASN A 87 -1.15 4.34 18.14
CA ASN A 87 -2.51 3.85 17.99
C ASN A 87 -3.44 4.93 17.39
N GLU A 88 -3.10 6.20 17.55
CA GLU A 88 -3.87 7.34 17.05
C GLU A 88 -3.81 7.48 15.52
N VAL A 89 -2.63 7.37 14.88
CA VAL A 89 -2.53 7.40 13.40
C VAL A 89 -3.28 6.21 12.80
N VAL A 90 -3.12 5.03 13.39
CA VAL A 90 -3.83 3.83 12.93
C VAL A 90 -5.34 4.00 13.09
N ALA A 91 -5.82 4.51 14.23
CA ALA A 91 -7.23 4.79 14.45
C ALA A 91 -7.78 5.84 13.45
N ALA A 92 -7.01 6.88 13.16
CA ALA A 92 -7.38 7.90 12.17
C ALA A 92 -7.54 7.31 10.77
N LEU A 93 -6.60 6.46 10.36
CA LEU A 93 -6.65 5.75 9.08
C LEU A 93 -7.82 4.79 9.01
N LEU A 94 -8.08 4.04 10.08
CA LEU A 94 -9.23 3.13 10.17
C LEU A 94 -10.57 3.88 10.06
N ASN A 95 -10.66 5.09 10.61
CA ASN A 95 -11.81 5.96 10.42
C ASN A 95 -11.93 6.45 8.98
N ALA A 96 -10.82 6.89 8.36
CA ALA A 96 -10.78 7.34 6.97
C ALA A 96 -11.17 6.22 5.96
N MET A 97 -10.93 4.95 6.30
CA MET A 97 -11.41 3.81 5.51
C MET A 97 -12.95 3.67 5.47
N ARG A 98 -13.69 4.43 6.29
CA ARG A 98 -15.15 4.44 6.33
C ARG A 98 -15.76 5.70 5.70
N ASP A 99 -14.93 6.56 5.12
CA ASP A 99 -15.37 7.80 4.48
C ASP A 99 -16.28 7.52 3.27
N GLU A 100 -17.23 8.41 3.00
CA GLU A 100 -18.16 8.27 1.86
C GLU A 100 -17.43 8.35 0.52
N GLU A 101 -16.36 9.15 0.48
CA GLU A 101 -15.56 9.38 -0.70
C GLU A 101 -14.53 8.26 -0.93
N SER A 102 -14.61 7.60 -2.09
CA SER A 102 -13.76 6.43 -2.37
C SER A 102 -12.27 6.74 -2.34
N TYR A 103 -11.92 7.97 -2.66
CA TYR A 103 -10.54 8.38 -2.72
C TYR A 103 -9.90 8.55 -1.33
N VAL A 104 -10.70 8.93 -0.31
CA VAL A 104 -10.24 8.99 1.08
C VAL A 104 -10.00 7.56 1.57
N ARG A 105 -10.93 6.64 1.28
CA ARG A 105 -10.77 5.21 1.60
C ARG A 105 -9.55 4.59 0.92
N MET A 106 -9.34 4.90 -0.36
CA MET A 106 -8.20 4.46 -1.15
C MET A 106 -6.88 4.93 -0.53
N GLY A 107 -6.76 6.24 -0.25
CA GLY A 107 -5.55 6.80 0.35
C GLY A 107 -5.30 6.28 1.77
N ALA A 108 -6.36 5.96 2.52
CA ALA A 108 -6.23 5.31 3.83
C ALA A 108 -5.66 3.89 3.72
N CYS A 109 -6.08 3.10 2.72
CA CYS A 109 -5.48 1.79 2.44
C CYS A 109 -3.99 1.92 2.09
N GLU A 110 -3.66 2.84 1.18
CA GLU A 110 -2.29 3.09 0.75
C GLU A 110 -1.39 3.46 1.94
N ALA A 111 -1.84 4.40 2.78
CA ALA A 111 -1.13 4.82 3.98
C ALA A 111 -0.93 3.69 5.00
N LEU A 112 -1.95 2.85 5.25
CA LEU A 112 -1.80 1.66 6.10
C LEU A 112 -0.77 0.68 5.54
N GLY A 113 -0.72 0.53 4.21
CA GLY A 113 0.32 -0.24 3.54
C GLY A 113 1.72 0.35 3.70
N GLU A 114 1.87 1.67 3.63
CA GLU A 114 3.15 2.37 3.82
C GLU A 114 3.70 2.23 5.25
N LEU A 115 2.84 2.03 6.26
CA LEU A 115 3.27 1.69 7.63
C LEU A 115 3.92 0.29 7.72
N GLY A 116 3.66 -0.58 6.75
CA GLY A 116 4.20 -1.92 6.65
C GLY A 116 3.90 -2.82 7.86
N GLU A 117 4.80 -3.76 8.16
CA GLU A 117 4.57 -4.76 9.21
C GLU A 117 4.35 -4.20 10.64
N LYS A 118 4.60 -2.91 10.87
CA LYS A 118 4.33 -2.25 12.16
C LYS A 118 2.83 -2.05 12.40
N ALA A 119 2.06 -1.84 11.33
CA ALA A 119 0.61 -1.66 11.39
C ALA A 119 -0.19 -2.96 11.24
N ALA A 120 0.47 -4.12 11.16
CA ALA A 120 -0.17 -5.41 10.94
C ALA A 120 -0.92 -5.95 12.19
N THR A 121 -1.90 -5.20 12.69
CA THR A 121 -2.81 -5.59 13.77
C THR A 121 -4.04 -6.29 13.19
N ASN A 122 -4.76 -7.06 14.01
CA ASN A 122 -5.99 -7.71 13.59
C ASN A 122 -7.06 -6.71 13.10
N GLU A 123 -7.13 -5.53 13.71
CA GLU A 123 -8.08 -4.49 13.32
C GLU A 123 -7.75 -3.91 11.94
N VAL A 124 -6.48 -3.62 11.67
CA VAL A 124 -6.02 -3.16 10.35
C VAL A 124 -6.25 -4.21 9.28
N ILE A 125 -5.90 -5.47 9.57
CA ILE A 125 -6.13 -6.58 8.64
C ILE A 125 -7.63 -6.73 8.33
N ALA A 126 -8.50 -6.69 9.35
CA ALA A 126 -9.95 -6.78 9.16
C ALA A 126 -10.51 -5.62 8.33
N ALA A 127 -10.04 -4.39 8.55
CA ALA A 127 -10.45 -3.23 7.78
C ALA A 127 -10.01 -3.35 6.30
N LEU A 128 -8.76 -3.76 6.05
CA LEU A 128 -8.25 -3.97 4.69
C LEU A 128 -8.99 -5.11 3.98
N LEU A 129 -9.30 -6.20 4.66
CA LEU A 129 -10.12 -7.29 4.13
C LEU A 129 -11.50 -6.79 3.67
N ASN A 130 -12.15 -5.91 4.44
CA ASN A 130 -13.41 -5.29 4.02
C ASN A 130 -13.22 -4.39 2.79
N ALA A 131 -12.14 -3.61 2.73
CA ALA A 131 -11.83 -2.73 1.60
C ALA A 131 -11.51 -3.50 0.30
N THR A 132 -11.07 -4.76 0.35
CA THR A 132 -10.94 -5.60 -0.85
C THR A 132 -12.28 -5.87 -1.55
N ARG A 133 -13.41 -5.59 -0.90
CA ARG A 133 -14.77 -5.74 -1.43
C ARG A 133 -15.46 -4.41 -1.73
N ASP A 134 -14.70 -3.31 -1.75
CA ASP A 134 -15.24 -1.98 -2.03
C ASP A 134 -15.84 -1.89 -3.45
N LYS A 135 -16.86 -1.05 -3.60
CA LYS A 135 -17.49 -0.76 -4.90
C LYS A 135 -16.52 -0.09 -5.88
N ASP A 136 -15.57 0.70 -5.37
CA ASP A 136 -14.56 1.38 -6.15
C ASP A 136 -13.32 0.48 -6.31
N TYR A 137 -12.95 0.20 -7.55
CA TYR A 137 -11.84 -0.69 -7.86
C TYR A 137 -10.47 -0.12 -7.44
N HIS A 138 -10.33 1.20 -7.32
CA HIS A 138 -9.10 1.80 -6.80
C HIS A 138 -8.92 1.45 -5.33
N VAL A 139 -10.00 1.46 -4.54
CA VAL A 139 -9.96 1.04 -3.13
C VAL A 139 -9.62 -0.44 -3.03
N ARG A 140 -10.26 -1.32 -3.82
CA ARG A 140 -9.93 -2.76 -3.84
C ARG A 140 -8.47 -3.02 -4.17
N ARG A 141 -7.94 -2.30 -5.16
CA ARG A 141 -6.56 -2.38 -5.62
C ARG A 141 -5.57 -2.00 -4.51
N GLU A 142 -5.78 -0.85 -3.88
CA GLU A 142 -4.91 -0.37 -2.80
C GLU A 142 -5.02 -1.25 -1.55
N ALA A 143 -6.21 -1.80 -1.25
CA ALA A 143 -6.39 -2.75 -0.16
C ALA A 143 -5.55 -4.03 -0.36
N CYS A 144 -5.51 -4.56 -1.58
CA CYS A 144 -4.65 -5.71 -1.92
C CYS A 144 -3.17 -5.36 -1.71
N GLN A 145 -2.73 -4.20 -2.23
CA GLN A 145 -1.35 -3.73 -2.06
C GLN A 145 -0.98 -3.59 -0.58
N ALA A 146 -1.85 -2.96 0.20
CA ALA A 146 -1.63 -2.75 1.63
C ALA A 146 -1.47 -4.08 2.38
N LEU A 147 -2.35 -5.06 2.13
CA LEU A 147 -2.23 -6.41 2.71
C LEU A 147 -0.88 -7.07 2.37
N GLY A 148 -0.38 -6.89 1.15
CA GLY A 148 0.95 -7.35 0.76
C GLY A 148 2.08 -6.62 1.49
N ASN A 149 1.97 -5.30 1.65
CA ASN A 149 2.98 -4.48 2.31
C ASN A 149 3.04 -4.69 3.83
N LEU A 150 1.95 -5.14 4.46
CA LEU A 150 1.96 -5.62 5.85
C LEU A 150 2.78 -6.90 6.03
N GLY A 151 3.21 -7.53 4.93
CA GLY A 151 4.19 -8.61 4.90
C GLY A 151 3.70 -9.90 5.54
N GLY A 152 4.65 -10.72 5.98
CA GLY A 152 4.36 -12.06 6.50
C GLY A 152 3.56 -12.09 7.81
N LYS A 153 3.33 -10.94 8.47
CA LYS A 153 2.42 -10.85 9.62
C LYS A 153 0.95 -10.85 9.22
N ALA A 154 0.62 -10.40 8.01
CA ALA A 154 -0.74 -10.40 7.49
C ALA A 154 -1.12 -11.74 6.81
N ALA A 155 -0.20 -12.70 6.70
CA ALA A 155 -0.40 -13.97 6.00
C ALA A 155 -1.33 -14.95 6.77
N THR A 156 -2.56 -14.54 7.05
CA THR A 156 -3.62 -15.40 7.61
C THR A 156 -4.36 -16.13 6.48
N ASN A 157 -5.05 -17.23 6.81
CA ASN A 157 -5.85 -17.97 5.83
C ASN A 157 -6.93 -17.09 5.18
N GLU A 158 -7.53 -16.16 5.93
CA GLU A 158 -8.55 -15.26 5.41
C GLU A 158 -7.97 -14.24 4.42
N VAL A 159 -6.79 -13.68 4.71
CA VAL A 159 -6.06 -12.80 3.78
C VAL A 159 -5.67 -13.55 2.52
N ILE A 160 -5.13 -14.76 2.66
CA ILE A 160 -4.74 -15.60 1.53
C ILE A 160 -5.96 -15.92 0.64
N ALA A 161 -7.06 -16.39 1.23
CA ALA A 161 -8.27 -16.71 0.47
C ALA A 161 -8.86 -15.48 -0.24
N THR A 162 -8.83 -14.32 0.42
CA THR A 162 -9.30 -13.05 -0.14
C THR A 162 -8.44 -12.61 -1.32
N LEU A 163 -7.11 -12.65 -1.19
CA LEU A 163 -6.20 -12.31 -2.28
C LEU A 163 -6.29 -13.30 -3.45
N ILE A 164 -6.46 -14.60 -3.19
CA ILE A 164 -6.73 -15.60 -4.25
C ILE A 164 -7.99 -15.21 -5.03
N ASN A 165 -9.07 -14.80 -4.37
CA ASN A 165 -10.27 -14.34 -5.05
C ASN A 165 -10.01 -13.06 -5.86
N ALA A 166 -9.25 -12.11 -5.32
CA ALA A 166 -8.87 -10.87 -6.02
C ALA A 166 -8.01 -11.10 -7.27
N THR A 167 -7.28 -12.22 -7.39
CA THR A 167 -6.60 -12.60 -8.66
C THR A 167 -7.56 -12.82 -9.84
N ARG A 168 -8.87 -12.91 -9.56
CA ARG A 168 -9.95 -13.09 -10.53
C ARG A 168 -10.90 -11.88 -10.61
N ASP A 169 -10.53 -10.74 -10.02
CA ASP A 169 -11.30 -9.51 -10.11
C ASP A 169 -11.49 -9.09 -11.57
N GLU A 170 -12.61 -8.43 -11.88
CA GLU A 170 -12.92 -7.94 -13.23
C GLU A 170 -11.90 -6.91 -13.73
N ILE A 171 -11.30 -6.14 -12.81
CA ILE A 171 -10.33 -5.10 -13.13
C ILE A 171 -8.91 -5.67 -13.08
N TYR A 172 -8.19 -5.62 -14.19
CA TYR A 172 -6.80 -6.09 -14.30
C TYR A 172 -5.88 -5.48 -13.23
N GLY A 173 -6.12 -4.20 -12.90
CA GLY A 173 -5.44 -3.45 -11.84
C GLY A 173 -5.47 -4.14 -10.48
N VAL A 174 -6.63 -4.72 -10.13
CA VAL A 174 -6.81 -5.45 -8.86
C VAL A 174 -6.14 -6.83 -8.97
N ARG A 175 -6.28 -7.52 -10.12
CA ARG A 175 -5.67 -8.83 -10.34
C ARG A 175 -4.16 -8.83 -10.13
N TRP A 176 -3.44 -7.90 -10.77
CA TRP A 176 -1.98 -7.89 -10.67
C TRP A 176 -1.49 -7.48 -9.28
N ARG A 177 -2.20 -6.57 -8.60
CA ARG A 177 -1.90 -6.23 -7.19
C ARG A 177 -2.16 -7.39 -6.25
N ALA A 178 -3.18 -8.20 -6.50
CA ALA A 178 -3.43 -9.41 -5.73
C ALA A 178 -2.30 -10.44 -5.91
N CYS A 179 -1.80 -10.64 -7.14
CA CYS A 179 -0.62 -11.47 -7.39
C CYS A 179 0.61 -10.94 -6.64
N GLU A 180 0.89 -9.64 -6.75
CA GLU A 180 2.00 -9.00 -6.04
C GLU A 180 1.89 -9.18 -4.52
N ALA A 181 0.69 -8.97 -3.96
CA ALA A 181 0.44 -9.11 -2.54
C ALA A 181 0.69 -10.53 -2.05
N LEU A 182 0.20 -11.55 -2.77
CA LEU A 182 0.48 -12.97 -2.46
C LEU A 182 1.98 -13.27 -2.43
N GLY A 183 2.74 -12.70 -3.37
CA GLY A 183 4.21 -12.81 -3.36
C GLY A 183 4.85 -12.10 -2.17
N ASN A 184 4.37 -10.92 -1.79
CA ASN A 184 4.90 -10.11 -0.69
C ASN A 184 4.58 -10.69 0.70
N LEU A 185 3.54 -11.50 0.84
CA LEU A 185 3.31 -12.33 2.05
C LEU A 185 4.42 -13.40 2.25
N GLY A 186 5.18 -13.69 1.19
CA GLY A 186 6.36 -14.55 1.21
C GLY A 186 6.06 -16.02 1.49
N ALA A 187 7.07 -16.75 1.99
CA ALA A 187 7.01 -18.20 2.19
C ALA A 187 5.88 -18.68 3.11
N LYS A 188 5.30 -17.80 3.95
CA LYS A 188 4.12 -18.12 4.77
C LYS A 188 2.85 -18.34 3.94
N ALA A 189 2.75 -17.67 2.79
CA ALA A 189 1.63 -17.82 1.86
C ALA A 189 1.85 -18.92 0.82
N ALA A 190 2.97 -19.66 0.85
CA ALA A 190 3.31 -20.71 -0.12
C ALA A 190 2.50 -22.01 0.07
N ALA A 191 1.17 -21.88 0.09
CA ALA A 191 0.22 -22.99 0.08
C ALA A 191 -0.14 -23.39 -1.36
N ASN A 192 -0.56 -24.65 -1.56
CA ASN A 192 -0.87 -25.19 -2.89
C ASN A 192 -1.94 -24.38 -3.63
N GLU A 193 -2.93 -23.85 -2.92
CA GLU A 193 -4.00 -23.00 -3.48
C GLU A 193 -3.47 -21.66 -4.00
N VAL A 194 -2.49 -21.05 -3.33
CA VAL A 194 -1.81 -19.83 -3.78
C VAL A 194 -0.98 -20.13 -5.03
N ILE A 195 -0.20 -21.21 -5.00
CA ILE A 195 0.62 -21.65 -6.14
C ILE A 195 -0.28 -21.89 -7.36
N ALA A 196 -1.39 -22.62 -7.19
CA ALA A 196 -2.34 -22.88 -8.28
C ALA A 196 -2.98 -21.60 -8.83
N ALA A 197 -3.36 -20.66 -7.96
CA ALA A 197 -3.90 -19.37 -8.38
C ALA A 197 -2.89 -18.56 -9.21
N LEU A 198 -1.64 -18.49 -8.76
CA LEU A 198 -0.57 -17.79 -9.46
C LEU A 198 -0.19 -18.48 -10.78
N ILE A 199 -0.13 -19.81 -10.84
CA ILE A 199 0.10 -20.56 -12.09
C ILE A 199 -0.98 -20.20 -13.12
N ASN A 200 -2.26 -20.12 -12.72
CA ASN A 200 -3.32 -19.70 -13.62
C ASN A 200 -3.14 -18.24 -14.07
N ALA A 201 -2.74 -17.34 -13.17
CA ALA A 201 -2.48 -15.94 -13.49
C ALA A 201 -1.30 -15.73 -14.46
N THR A 202 -0.34 -16.65 -14.55
CA THR A 202 0.72 -16.59 -15.58
C THR A 202 0.20 -16.71 -17.01
N ARG A 203 -1.07 -17.09 -17.19
CA ARG A 203 -1.76 -17.24 -18.49
C ARG A 203 -2.83 -16.17 -18.71
N ASN A 204 -2.86 -15.13 -17.87
CA ASN A 204 -3.84 -14.06 -17.97
C ASN A 204 -3.70 -13.27 -19.29
N GLU A 205 -4.80 -12.69 -19.77
CA GLU A 205 -4.80 -11.88 -20.99
C GLU A 205 -3.91 -10.62 -20.86
N ASP A 206 -3.86 -10.02 -19.67
CA ASP A 206 -3.05 -8.83 -19.39
C ASP A 206 -1.61 -9.20 -19.05
N SER A 207 -0.67 -8.55 -19.73
CA SER A 207 0.76 -8.72 -19.47
C SER A 207 1.13 -8.41 -18.02
N ASP A 208 0.54 -7.37 -17.43
CA ASP A 208 0.82 -6.96 -16.05
C ASP A 208 0.49 -8.04 -15.03
N VAL A 209 -0.62 -8.74 -15.24
CA VAL A 209 -1.02 -9.86 -14.37
C VAL A 209 -0.06 -11.03 -14.56
N ARG A 210 0.33 -11.35 -15.81
CA ARG A 210 1.24 -12.47 -16.10
C ARG A 210 2.61 -12.29 -15.46
N TRP A 211 3.25 -11.13 -15.64
CA TRP A 211 4.60 -10.92 -15.12
C TRP A 211 4.61 -10.79 -13.60
N LYS A 212 3.57 -10.18 -13.00
CA LYS A 212 3.40 -10.15 -11.53
C LYS A 212 3.16 -11.52 -10.93
N ALA A 213 2.44 -12.40 -11.62
CA ALA A 213 2.28 -13.78 -11.18
C ALA A 213 3.62 -14.54 -11.19
N CYS A 214 4.45 -14.34 -12.22
CA CYS A 214 5.80 -14.91 -12.28
C CYS A 214 6.69 -14.39 -11.15
N GLU A 215 6.70 -13.07 -10.92
CA GLU A 215 7.43 -12.44 -9.81
C GLU A 215 7.00 -13.03 -8.46
N ALA A 216 5.69 -13.16 -8.25
CA ALA A 216 5.12 -13.70 -7.01
C ALA A 216 5.53 -15.16 -6.76
N LEU A 217 5.48 -16.02 -7.79
CA LEU A 217 5.93 -17.41 -7.70
C LEU A 217 7.40 -17.49 -7.24
N GLY A 218 8.27 -16.63 -7.77
CA GLY A 218 9.68 -16.55 -7.34
C GLY A 218 9.87 -15.98 -5.92
N LYS A 219 8.90 -15.26 -5.35
CA LYS A 219 8.95 -14.75 -3.96
C LYS A 219 8.48 -15.77 -2.92
N LEU A 220 7.73 -16.80 -3.32
CA LEU A 220 7.23 -17.84 -2.40
C LEU A 220 8.32 -18.81 -1.90
N GLY A 221 9.50 -18.80 -2.51
CA GLY A 221 10.67 -19.58 -2.10
C GLY A 221 10.56 -21.08 -2.43
N GLU A 222 11.37 -21.91 -1.76
CA GLU A 222 11.55 -23.33 -2.07
C GLU A 222 10.25 -24.15 -2.13
N LYS A 223 9.23 -23.79 -1.33
CA LYS A 223 7.93 -24.46 -1.35
C LYS A 223 7.20 -24.33 -2.69
N ALA A 224 7.51 -23.29 -3.47
CA ALA A 224 6.97 -23.09 -4.80
C ALA A 224 7.86 -23.71 -5.89
N ALA A 225 9.00 -24.33 -5.58
CA ALA A 225 9.88 -24.98 -6.56
C ALA A 225 9.33 -26.35 -7.02
N THR A 226 8.04 -26.41 -7.38
CA THR A 226 7.40 -27.61 -7.91
C THR A 226 7.57 -27.72 -9.43
N TYR A 227 7.38 -28.92 -9.97
CA TYR A 227 7.45 -29.13 -11.42
C TYR A 227 6.45 -28.25 -12.17
N GLU A 228 5.24 -28.08 -11.63
CA GLU A 228 4.18 -27.27 -12.23
C GLU A 228 4.55 -25.80 -12.30
N VAL A 229 5.20 -25.26 -11.26
CA VAL A 229 5.69 -23.88 -11.24
C VAL A 229 6.83 -23.71 -12.25
N ILE A 230 7.80 -24.62 -12.27
CA ILE A 230 8.91 -24.59 -13.23
C ILE A 230 8.37 -24.62 -14.66
N ALA A 231 7.42 -25.52 -14.96
CA ALA A 231 6.80 -25.61 -16.28
C ALA A 231 6.03 -24.33 -16.66
N ALA A 232 5.30 -23.73 -15.71
CA ALA A 232 4.60 -22.47 -15.93
C ALA A 232 5.58 -21.33 -16.24
N LEU A 233 6.65 -21.19 -15.45
CA LEU A 233 7.68 -20.16 -15.66
C LEU A 233 8.45 -20.39 -16.96
N MET A 234 8.79 -21.64 -17.31
CA MET A 234 9.42 -21.97 -18.59
C MET A 234 8.56 -21.53 -19.78
N ASN A 235 7.24 -21.72 -19.71
CA ASN A 235 6.34 -21.22 -20.75
C ASN A 235 6.33 -19.68 -20.79
N ALA A 236 6.31 -19.02 -19.64
CA ALA A 236 6.37 -17.55 -19.53
C ALA A 236 7.70 -16.94 -20.05
N THR A 237 8.79 -17.72 -20.15
CA THR A 237 10.01 -17.23 -20.86
C THR A 237 9.80 -16.96 -22.35
N ARG A 238 8.69 -17.45 -22.91
CA ARG A 238 8.26 -17.23 -24.29
C ARG A 238 7.10 -16.24 -24.42
N ASP A 239 6.81 -15.49 -23.34
CA ASP A 239 5.76 -14.47 -23.35
C ASP A 239 5.97 -13.44 -24.48
N ALA A 240 4.88 -12.94 -25.04
CA ALA A 240 4.93 -11.88 -26.04
C ALA A 240 5.54 -10.58 -25.45
N ASP A 241 5.23 -10.29 -24.18
CA ASP A 241 5.71 -9.12 -23.46
C ASP A 241 7.12 -9.35 -22.87
N SER A 242 7.96 -8.33 -22.93
CA SER A 242 9.34 -8.41 -22.44
C SER A 242 9.46 -8.49 -20.92
N TYR A 243 8.54 -7.86 -20.17
CA TYR A 243 8.53 -7.97 -18.71
C TYR A 243 8.16 -9.38 -18.29
N GLY A 244 7.15 -9.98 -18.94
CA GLY A 244 6.78 -11.39 -18.75
C GLY A 244 7.99 -12.33 -18.87
N ARG A 245 8.73 -12.23 -19.98
CA ARG A 245 9.95 -13.04 -20.18
C ARG A 245 11.01 -12.78 -19.13
N ARG A 246 11.26 -11.51 -18.78
CA ARG A 246 12.29 -11.12 -17.82
C ARG A 246 12.01 -11.68 -16.43
N GLU A 247 10.79 -11.49 -15.95
CA GLU A 247 10.40 -11.90 -14.60
C GLU A 247 10.29 -13.43 -14.48
N ALA A 248 9.87 -14.13 -15.54
CA ALA A 248 9.94 -15.58 -15.59
C ALA A 248 11.37 -16.11 -15.45
N CYS A 249 12.34 -15.53 -16.18
CA CYS A 249 13.75 -15.88 -16.06
C CYS A 249 14.32 -15.56 -14.66
N GLN A 250 13.91 -14.45 -14.05
CA GLN A 250 14.34 -14.10 -12.69
C GLN A 250 13.77 -15.06 -11.64
N ALA A 251 12.50 -15.43 -11.78
CA ALA A 251 11.84 -16.37 -10.87
C ALA A 251 12.49 -17.76 -10.93
N LEU A 252 12.86 -18.25 -12.13
CA LEU A 252 13.57 -19.53 -12.32
C LEU A 252 14.97 -19.58 -11.68
N ARG A 253 15.57 -18.43 -11.36
CA ARG A 253 16.91 -18.36 -10.74
C ARG A 253 16.87 -18.53 -9.21
N ARG A 254 15.72 -18.29 -8.59
CA ARG A 254 15.55 -18.31 -7.12
C ARG A 254 15.29 -19.72 -6.63
#